data_AF-A0A451A0C8-F1
#
_entry.id   AF-A0A451A0C8-F1
#
_cell.length_a   1.000
_cell.length_b   1.000
_cell.length_c   1.000
_cell.angle_alpha   90.00
_cell.angle_beta   90.00
_cell.angle_gamma   90.00
#
_symmetry.space_group_name_H-M   'P 1'
#
loop_
_entity.id
_entity.type
_entity.pdbx_description
1 polymer ?
#
loop_
_entity_poly.entity_id
_entity_poly.type
_entity_poly.pdbx_seq_one_letter_code
_entity_poly.pdbx_strand_id
1 'polypeptide(L)'
;MFRMNRVDSLFVVGMILFSVFANFAARADAPLLGRLFFSEEERRQFDRVREEAKKREHSATEKKQGSGTKSFHINGIIMRSDGPDAFWINGAPVSKNDASRKGIHVIEQPDNTLKIGFPCGANDVRVKPGQEVICREDDTPSVR
;
A
#
# COMPACT_ATOMS: atom_id res chain seq x y z
N MET A 1 18.57 62.99 -33.29
CA MET A 1 18.58 63.52 -31.91
C MET A 1 17.14 63.51 -31.41
N PHE A 2 16.69 62.41 -30.81
CA PHE A 2 15.30 62.26 -30.34
C PHE A 2 15.12 63.04 -29.03
N ARG A 3 14.36 64.14 -29.06
CA ARG A 3 13.91 64.84 -27.85
C ARG A 3 12.72 64.08 -27.28
N MET A 4 12.98 63.25 -26.28
CA MET A 4 11.93 62.59 -25.51
C MET A 4 11.39 63.58 -24.47
N ASN A 5 10.08 63.76 -24.38
CA ASN A 5 9.50 64.71 -23.43
C ASN A 5 9.63 64.16 -22.01
N ARG A 6 9.73 65.06 -21.02
CA ARG A 6 9.86 64.72 -19.58
C ARG A 6 8.74 63.79 -19.08
N VAL A 7 7.59 63.80 -19.76
CA VAL A 7 6.42 62.97 -19.48
C VAL A 7 6.62 61.52 -19.95
N ASP A 8 7.28 61.32 -21.09
CA ASP A 8 7.57 59.99 -21.65
C ASP A 8 8.59 59.24 -20.80
N SER A 9 9.57 59.96 -20.23
CA SER A 9 10.59 59.37 -19.35
C SER A 9 10.00 58.88 -18.02
N LEU A 10 9.01 59.58 -17.45
CA LEU A 10 8.31 59.15 -16.23
C LEU A 10 7.41 57.93 -16.49
N PHE A 11 6.78 57.87 -17.67
CA PHE A 11 5.95 56.74 -18.08
C PHE A 11 6.78 55.46 -18.29
N VAL A 12 7.96 55.57 -18.90
CA VAL A 12 8.88 54.46 -19.13
C VAL A 12 9.48 53.94 -17.81
N VAL A 13 9.87 54.84 -16.90
CA VAL A 13 10.38 54.43 -15.57
C VAL A 13 9.27 53.77 -14.74
N GLY A 14 8.04 54.26 -14.80
CA GLY A 14 6.88 53.61 -14.16
C GLY A 14 6.61 52.20 -14.70
N MET A 15 6.69 52.01 -16.02
CA MET A 15 6.54 50.69 -16.68
C MET A 15 7.66 49.71 -16.33
N ILE A 16 8.91 50.20 -16.21
CA ILE A 16 10.05 49.37 -15.79
C ILE A 16 9.89 48.98 -14.32
N LEU A 17 9.50 49.92 -13.46
CA LEU A 17 9.27 49.64 -12.04
C LEU A 17 8.13 48.63 -11.84
N PHE A 18 7.05 48.74 -12.62
CA PHE A 18 5.91 47.80 -12.59
C PHE A 18 6.29 46.38 -13.07
N SER A 19 7.18 46.26 -14.06
CA SER A 19 7.68 44.95 -14.54
C SER A 19 8.60 44.23 -13.54
N VAL A 20 9.34 44.97 -12.70
CA VAL A 20 10.20 44.37 -11.66
C VAL A 20 9.37 43.79 -10.51
N PHE A 21 8.22 44.40 -10.17
CA PHE A 21 7.35 43.90 -9.10
C PHE A 21 6.42 42.74 -9.53
N ALA A 22 6.18 42.54 -10.82
CA ALA A 22 5.29 41.47 -11.31
C ALA A 22 5.90 40.05 -11.28
N ASN A 23 7.21 39.91 -11.04
CA ASN A 23 7.89 38.62 -11.00
C ASN A 23 7.96 38.00 -9.59
N PHE A 24 7.46 38.69 -8.56
CA PHE A 24 7.38 38.17 -7.19
C PHE A 24 5.99 37.60 -6.88
N ALA A 25 5.33 36.99 -7.87
CA ALA A 25 4.25 36.06 -7.58
C ALA A 25 4.88 34.80 -6.99
N ALA A 26 5.03 34.80 -5.66
CA ALA A 26 5.36 33.61 -4.89
C ALA A 26 4.48 32.45 -5.38
N ARG A 27 5.14 31.42 -5.92
CA ARG A 27 4.53 30.13 -6.18
C ARG A 27 4.20 29.51 -4.83
N ALA A 28 3.06 29.90 -4.26
CA ALA A 28 2.48 29.21 -3.13
C ALA A 28 1.98 27.86 -3.65
N ASP A 29 2.83 26.86 -3.54
CA ASP A 29 2.47 25.45 -3.72
C ASP A 29 1.59 25.09 -2.52
N ALA A 30 0.29 25.39 -2.63
CA ALA A 30 -0.66 25.07 -1.59
C ALA A 30 -0.59 23.56 -1.34
N PRO A 31 -0.28 23.11 -0.11
CA PRO A 31 -0.23 21.68 0.16
C PRO A 31 -1.60 21.11 -0.13
N LEU A 32 -1.70 20.34 -1.22
CA LEU A 32 -2.90 19.59 -1.57
C LEU A 32 -3.14 18.60 -0.43
N LEU A 33 -3.98 18.99 0.52
CA LEU A 33 -4.43 18.16 1.62
C LEU A 33 -4.91 16.82 1.03
N GLY A 34 -4.19 15.74 1.32
CA GLY A 34 -4.43 14.41 0.74
C GLY A 34 -3.23 13.76 0.07
N ARG A 35 -2.14 14.49 -0.21
CA ARG A 35 -0.88 13.86 -0.64
C ARG A 35 -0.08 13.41 0.58
N LEU A 36 0.17 12.10 0.71
CA LEU A 36 0.97 11.52 1.80
C LEU A 36 2.46 11.94 1.76
N PHE A 37 2.93 12.48 0.63
CA PHE A 37 4.30 12.95 0.43
C PHE A 37 4.26 14.39 -0.06
N PHE A 38 5.08 15.25 0.53
CA PHE A 38 5.12 16.67 0.19
C PHE A 38 6.07 16.93 -0.99
N SER A 39 6.90 15.95 -1.38
CA SER A 39 7.75 16.01 -2.59
C SER A 39 7.81 14.69 -3.38
N GLU A 40 8.19 14.75 -4.66
CA GLU A 40 8.48 13.55 -5.46
C GLU A 40 9.65 12.75 -4.92
N GLU A 41 10.63 13.43 -4.34
CA GLU A 41 11.84 12.78 -3.83
C GLU A 41 11.53 11.89 -2.63
N GLU A 42 10.73 12.38 -1.67
CA GLU A 42 10.24 11.58 -0.54
C GLU A 42 9.54 10.30 -0.99
N ARG A 43 8.72 10.41 -2.06
CA ARG A 43 8.05 9.25 -2.62
C ARG A 43 9.04 8.24 -3.21
N ARG A 44 10.03 8.70 -3.98
CA ARG A 44 11.06 7.83 -4.57
C ARG A 44 11.88 7.10 -3.52
N GLN A 45 12.22 7.78 -2.42
CA GLN A 45 12.94 7.14 -1.31
C GLN A 45 12.11 6.02 -0.67
N PHE A 46 10.83 6.26 -0.39
CA PHE A 46 9.93 5.22 0.12
C PHE A 46 9.78 4.04 -0.84
N ASP A 47 9.63 4.32 -2.14
CA ASP A 47 9.53 3.28 -3.16
C ASP A 47 10.81 2.42 -3.21
N ARG A 48 12.01 3.00 -3.06
CA ARG A 48 13.28 2.24 -2.96
C ARG A 48 13.29 1.30 -1.76
N VAL A 49 12.92 1.79 -0.57
CA VAL A 49 12.86 0.97 0.65
C VAL A 49 11.90 -0.20 0.47
N ARG A 50 10.74 0.03 -0.15
CA ARG A 50 9.77 -1.04 -0.43
C ARG A 50 10.34 -2.11 -1.37
N GLU A 51 11.02 -1.71 -2.44
CA GLU A 51 11.62 -2.67 -3.38
C GLU A 51 12.78 -3.46 -2.75
N GLU A 52 13.56 -2.84 -1.86
CA GLU A 52 14.56 -3.55 -1.07
C GLU A 52 13.96 -4.56 -0.09
N ALA A 53 12.86 -4.19 0.59
CA ALA A 53 12.15 -5.08 1.51
C ALA A 53 11.63 -6.34 0.79
N LYS A 54 10.97 -6.18 -0.36
CA LYS A 54 10.50 -7.31 -1.18
C LYS A 54 11.64 -8.27 -1.56
N LYS A 55 12.80 -7.73 -1.95
CA LYS A 55 13.98 -8.56 -2.30
C LYS A 55 14.48 -9.39 -1.12
N ARG A 56 14.41 -8.86 0.11
CA ARG A 56 14.82 -9.57 1.33
C ARG A 56 13.80 -10.63 1.77
N GLU A 57 12.51 -10.40 1.54
CA GLU A 57 11.46 -11.38 1.86
C GLU A 57 11.57 -12.62 0.97
N HIS A 58 11.88 -12.44 -0.33
CA HIS A 58 12.04 -13.57 -1.27
C HIS A 58 13.21 -14.50 -0.93
N SER A 59 14.24 -14.03 -0.21
CA SER A 59 15.40 -14.83 0.19
C SER A 59 15.26 -15.47 1.58
N ALA A 60 14.22 -15.13 2.35
CA ALA A 60 14.05 -15.58 3.74
C ALA A 60 12.98 -16.68 3.94
N THR A 61 12.24 -17.07 2.90
CA THR A 61 11.09 -18.02 2.98
C THR A 61 11.51 -19.50 3.09
N GLU A 62 12.54 -19.80 3.87
CA GLU A 62 12.92 -21.15 4.28
C GLU A 62 13.24 -21.19 5.78
N LYS A 63 12.26 -20.96 6.65
CA LYS A 63 12.36 -21.35 8.06
C LYS A 63 11.15 -22.12 8.54
N LYS A 64 11.36 -23.43 8.62
CA LYS A 64 10.82 -24.44 9.54
C LYS A 64 9.52 -24.06 10.27
N GLN A 65 8.41 -24.62 9.81
CA GLN A 65 7.23 -24.82 10.67
C GLN A 65 7.40 -26.20 11.35
N GLY A 66 7.72 -26.19 12.65
CA GLY A 66 7.77 -27.39 13.48
C GLY A 66 6.39 -28.02 13.63
N SER A 67 6.38 -29.35 13.79
CA SER A 67 5.19 -30.16 14.04
C SER A 67 4.62 -29.80 15.42
N GLY A 68 3.45 -29.17 15.41
CA GLY A 68 2.65 -28.77 16.56
C GLY A 68 1.34 -28.17 16.05
N THR A 69 0.31 -28.12 16.90
CA THR A 69 -0.99 -27.49 16.64
C THR A 69 -0.82 -26.18 15.85
N LYS A 70 -1.32 -26.13 14.61
CA LYS A 70 -1.17 -24.94 13.76
C LYS A 70 -2.33 -23.99 14.01
N SER A 71 -2.04 -22.80 14.53
CA SER A 71 -3.02 -21.72 14.60
C SER A 71 -2.84 -20.71 13.46
N PHE A 72 -3.96 -20.29 12.90
CA PHE A 72 -4.07 -19.32 11.82
C PHE A 72 -4.99 -18.19 12.25
N HIS A 73 -4.40 -17.07 12.63
CA HIS A 73 -5.12 -15.83 12.88
C HIS A 73 -5.25 -15.05 11.58
N ILE A 74 -6.48 -14.91 11.08
CA ILE A 74 -6.74 -14.19 9.83
C ILE A 74 -6.96 -12.72 10.15
N ASN A 75 -5.93 -11.91 9.96
CA ASN A 75 -6.04 -10.46 10.15
C ASN A 75 -6.88 -9.82 9.07
N GLY A 76 -6.73 -10.26 7.82
CA GLY A 76 -7.48 -9.74 6.69
C GLY A 76 -7.03 -10.29 5.35
N ILE A 77 -7.89 -10.11 4.34
CA ILE A 77 -7.61 -10.46 2.95
C ILE A 77 -7.88 -9.22 2.11
N ILE A 78 -6.94 -8.90 1.24
CA ILE A 78 -7.05 -7.80 0.29
C ILE A 78 -7.10 -8.41 -1.09
N MET A 79 -8.27 -8.31 -1.72
CA MET A 79 -8.46 -8.68 -3.11
C MET A 79 -8.31 -7.46 -4.00
N ARG A 80 -7.53 -7.60 -5.05
CA ARG A 80 -7.30 -6.52 -6.00
C ARG A 80 -7.85 -6.92 -7.36
N SER A 81 -8.58 -6.01 -8.00
CA SER A 81 -8.93 -6.17 -9.41
C SER A 81 -7.68 -6.07 -10.31
N ASP A 82 -6.67 -5.32 -9.86
CA ASP A 82 -5.39 -5.13 -10.54
C ASP A 82 -4.21 -5.56 -9.65
N GLY A 83 -3.65 -6.74 -9.94
CA GLY A 83 -2.46 -7.25 -9.28
C GLY A 83 -2.75 -8.38 -8.27
N PRO A 84 -1.73 -8.80 -7.50
CA PRO A 84 -1.85 -9.97 -6.64
C PRO A 84 -2.65 -9.68 -5.37
N ASP A 85 -3.45 -10.66 -4.98
CA ASP A 85 -4.10 -10.69 -3.67
C ASP A 85 -3.06 -10.69 -2.54
N ALA A 86 -3.38 -10.03 -1.44
CA ALA A 86 -2.55 -10.01 -0.24
C ALA A 86 -3.29 -10.62 0.95
N PHE A 87 -2.68 -11.61 1.59
CA PHE A 87 -3.21 -12.28 2.76
C PHE A 87 -2.44 -11.82 4.00
N TRP A 88 -3.13 -11.44 5.06
CA TRP A 88 -2.49 -11.13 6.34
C TRP A 88 -2.84 -12.22 7.35
N ILE A 89 -1.85 -13.03 7.68
CA ILE A 89 -2.00 -14.22 8.52
C ILE A 89 -0.96 -14.14 9.63
N ASN A 90 -1.39 -14.31 10.88
CA ASN A 90 -0.54 -14.23 12.07
C ASN A 90 0.25 -12.91 12.13
N GLY A 91 -0.36 -11.80 11.69
CA GLY A 91 0.23 -10.46 11.70
C GLY A 91 1.22 -10.17 10.57
N ALA A 92 1.47 -11.12 9.67
CA ALA A 92 2.42 -10.96 8.56
C ALA A 92 1.73 -11.02 7.19
N PRO A 93 2.22 -10.26 6.19
CA PRO A 93 1.78 -10.44 4.82
C PRO A 93 2.29 -11.78 4.28
N VAL A 94 1.40 -12.52 3.61
CA VAL A 94 1.65 -13.82 3.02
C VAL A 94 1.18 -13.77 1.57
N SER A 95 2.03 -14.20 0.64
CA SER A 95 1.67 -14.29 -0.77
C SER A 95 0.65 -15.43 -1.02
N LYS A 96 -0.12 -15.36 -2.11
CA LYS A 96 -1.06 -16.44 -2.51
C LYS A 96 -0.39 -17.81 -2.59
N ASN A 97 0.84 -17.85 -3.11
CA ASN A 97 1.63 -19.08 -3.23
C ASN A 97 2.04 -19.60 -1.84
N ASP A 98 2.46 -18.73 -0.93
CA ASP A 98 2.86 -19.12 0.42
C ASP A 98 1.69 -19.57 1.29
N ALA A 99 0.54 -18.91 1.14
CA ALA A 99 -0.72 -19.33 1.76
C ALA A 99 -1.10 -20.73 1.27
N SER A 100 -1.03 -20.97 -0.04
CA SER A 100 -1.32 -22.28 -0.63
C SER A 100 -0.34 -23.37 -0.15
N ARG A 101 0.96 -23.05 -0.01
CA ARG A 101 1.95 -23.97 0.58
C ARG A 101 1.65 -24.32 2.04
N LYS A 102 0.98 -23.43 2.78
CA LYS A 102 0.51 -23.68 4.15
C LYS A 102 -0.84 -24.40 4.20
N GLY A 103 -1.40 -24.78 3.05
CA GLY A 103 -2.71 -25.43 2.93
C GLY A 103 -3.89 -24.47 3.09
N ILE A 104 -3.64 -23.16 2.95
CA ILE A 104 -4.67 -22.13 3.01
C ILE A 104 -5.04 -21.75 1.59
N HIS A 105 -6.31 -21.96 1.24
CA HIS A 105 -6.83 -21.68 -0.11
C HIS A 105 -8.01 -20.74 -0.01
N VAL A 106 -8.07 -19.72 -0.86
CA VAL A 106 -9.24 -18.86 -0.96
C VAL A 106 -10.03 -19.23 -2.20
N ILE A 107 -11.31 -19.51 -1.97
CA ILE A 107 -12.30 -19.85 -2.98
C ILE A 107 -13.22 -18.65 -3.10
N GLU A 108 -13.11 -17.94 -4.21
CA GLU A 108 -14.02 -16.86 -4.57
C GLU A 108 -15.39 -17.46 -4.92
N GLN A 109 -16.45 -16.90 -4.33
CA GLN A 109 -17.81 -17.26 -4.68
C GLN A 109 -18.47 -16.16 -5.53
N PRO A 110 -19.45 -16.53 -6.37
CA PRO A 110 -20.15 -15.59 -7.25
C PRO A 110 -20.99 -14.55 -6.50
N ASP A 111 -21.24 -14.74 -5.20
CA ASP A 111 -22.00 -13.86 -4.32
C ASP A 111 -21.14 -12.76 -3.67
N ASN A 112 -19.91 -12.55 -4.15
CA ASN A 112 -18.92 -11.65 -3.55
C ASN A 112 -18.50 -12.06 -2.12
N THR A 113 -18.73 -13.32 -1.74
CA THR A 113 -18.21 -13.93 -0.51
C THR A 113 -16.91 -14.67 -0.79
N LEU A 114 -16.03 -14.72 0.21
CA LEU A 114 -14.83 -15.54 0.19
C LEU A 114 -14.98 -16.73 1.13
N LYS A 115 -14.67 -17.93 0.62
CA LYS A 115 -14.46 -19.12 1.43
C LYS A 115 -12.97 -19.33 1.62
N ILE A 116 -12.56 -19.64 2.85
CA ILE A 116 -11.17 -19.98 3.14
C ILE A 116 -11.12 -21.46 3.53
N GLY A 117 -10.37 -22.24 2.76
CA GLY A 117 -9.97 -23.58 3.12
C GLY A 117 -8.71 -23.54 3.98
N PHE A 118 -8.65 -24.41 4.98
CA PHE A 118 -7.51 -24.61 5.86
C PHE A 118 -7.01 -26.05 5.73
N PRO A 119 -5.76 -26.36 6.13
CA PRO A 119 -5.24 -27.71 6.06
C PRO A 119 -5.93 -28.69 7.02
N CYS A 120 -6.74 -28.19 7.96
CA CYS A 120 -7.52 -28.98 8.91
C CYS A 120 -9.02 -28.74 8.68
N GLY A 121 -9.81 -29.80 8.79
CA GLY A 121 -11.26 -29.78 8.66
C GLY A 121 -11.78 -30.02 7.25
N ALA A 122 -13.11 -30.13 7.12
CA ALA A 122 -13.76 -30.06 5.82
C ALA A 122 -13.33 -28.76 5.14
N ASN A 123 -12.97 -28.84 3.86
CA ASN A 123 -12.21 -27.87 3.05
C ASN A 123 -12.75 -26.42 2.97
N ASP A 124 -13.74 -26.03 3.77
CA ASP A 124 -14.42 -24.74 3.73
C ASP A 124 -14.86 -24.22 5.11
N VAL A 125 -13.91 -23.83 5.95
CA VAL A 125 -14.23 -23.11 7.19
C VAL A 125 -14.52 -21.64 6.86
N ARG A 126 -15.78 -21.23 7.00
CA ARG A 126 -16.13 -19.81 6.87
C ARG A 126 -15.54 -19.02 8.05
N VAL A 127 -14.65 -18.10 7.73
CA VAL A 127 -14.01 -17.21 8.73
C VAL A 127 -14.09 -15.76 8.29
N LYS A 128 -14.19 -14.88 9.28
CA LYS A 128 -14.16 -13.43 9.13
C LYS A 128 -12.79 -12.88 9.54
N PRO A 129 -12.41 -11.68 9.05
CA PRO A 129 -11.26 -10.97 9.58
C PRO A 129 -11.33 -10.82 11.10
N GLY A 130 -10.21 -11.03 11.78
CA GLY A 130 -10.07 -11.00 13.24
C GLY A 130 -10.32 -12.33 13.93
N GLN A 131 -10.81 -13.35 13.22
CA GLN A 131 -11.01 -14.69 13.81
C GLN A 131 -9.73 -15.53 13.75
N GLU A 132 -9.61 -16.44 14.72
CA GLU A 132 -8.53 -17.42 14.81
C GLU A 132 -9.05 -18.83 14.49
N VAL A 133 -8.35 -19.55 13.61
CA VAL A 133 -8.58 -20.97 13.33
C VAL A 133 -7.48 -21.78 13.98
N ILE A 134 -7.87 -22.69 14.86
CA ILE A 134 -6.96 -23.62 15.53
C ILE A 134 -7.15 -25.00 14.89
N CYS A 135 -6.10 -25.51 14.26
CA CYS A 135 -6.03 -26.87 13.77
C CYS A 135 -5.55 -27.82 14.86
N ARG A 136 -6.47 -28.62 15.40
CA ARG A 136 -6.16 -29.70 16.33
C ARG A 136 -5.63 -30.95 15.61
N GLU A 137 -5.03 -31.86 16.36
CA GLU A 137 -4.48 -33.12 15.83
C GLU A 137 -5.55 -34.09 15.29
N ASP A 138 -6.82 -33.90 15.66
CA ASP A 138 -7.97 -34.66 15.15
C ASP A 138 -8.57 -34.07 13.87
N ASP A 139 -7.85 -33.14 13.22
CA ASP A 139 -8.27 -32.37 12.05
C ASP A 139 -9.60 -31.60 12.25
N THR A 140 -10.06 -31.41 13.49
CA THR A 140 -11.25 -30.59 13.75
C THR A 140 -10.88 -29.10 13.78
N PRO A 141 -11.48 -28.26 12.92
CA PRO A 141 -11.22 -26.83 12.94
C PRO A 141 -12.01 -26.18 14.07
N SER A 142 -11.35 -25.40 14.91
CA SER A 142 -12.00 -24.56 15.92
C SER A 142 -11.82 -23.10 15.56
N VAL A 143 -12.93 -22.40 15.32
CA VAL A 143 -12.93 -20.94 15.08
C VAL A 143 -13.17 -20.22 16.41
N ARG A 144 -12.34 -19.24 16.73
CA ARG A 144 -12.50 -18.33 17.87
C ARG A 144 -12.60 -16.89 17.39
#